data_AF-A0A150H3Z6-F1
#
_entry.id   AF-A0A150H3Z6-F1
#
_cell.length_a   1.000
_cell.length_b   1.000
_cell.length_c   1.000
_cell.angle_alpha   90.00
_cell.angle_beta   90.00
_cell.angle_gamma   90.00
#
_symmetry.space_group_name_H-M   'P 1'
#
loop_
_entity.id
_entity.type
_entity.pdbx_description
1 polymer ?
#
loop_
_entity_poly.entity_id
_entity_poly.type
_entity_poly.pdbx_seq_one_letter_code
_entity_poly.pdbx_strand_id
1 'polypeptide(L)'
;MATEATPLEAAFEKLNTHIKNQHHKKALKACDEILALAPGDEDALRCKVVAHMQLSEFQPALALLNKPPLAGQELAFEKAYCLYRLGRLDEASSAASARLAAPDLEPEAASSLLQLAAQLDYRRGRTRDCINTYQTLVQQYKAGSLELKTNVLAAYVAAGLAAELPDLMAALGVRSKDGFEAAYNAACGLVEAGQLAAAEYELRQALKMGRETLFGEDLAEEEVEDELAPLSGQLAHVLGRLGRAGEANEIYDKIIRGSAPVSDETVRALAHNNAIADAPHRLEPGPQNRKYIASATKRLEALVERPGGGGAAAAAAAAGADDGGASGVGTLAAVQVVQRQAPGAQPSNV
;
A
#
# COMPACT_ATOMS: atom_id res chain seq x y z
N MET A 1 43.20 -0.90 36.30
CA MET A 1 43.53 -0.40 34.95
C MET A 1 42.30 -0.62 34.10
N ALA A 2 41.73 0.42 33.50
CA ALA A 2 40.66 0.23 32.52
C ALA A 2 41.29 -0.37 31.26
N THR A 3 40.84 -1.56 30.88
CA THR A 3 41.18 -2.16 29.58
C THR A 3 40.66 -1.24 28.48
N GLU A 4 41.54 -0.74 27.62
CA GLU A 4 41.14 0.02 26.43
C GLU A 4 40.27 -0.86 25.54
N ALA A 5 39.13 -0.32 25.09
CA ALA A 5 38.23 -1.03 24.19
C ALA A 5 38.97 -1.37 22.89
N THR A 6 38.79 -2.60 22.43
CA THR A 6 39.35 -3.05 21.15
C THR A 6 38.76 -2.22 20.00
N PRO A 7 39.46 -2.14 18.84
CA PRO A 7 38.94 -1.45 17.66
C PRO A 7 37.56 -1.96 17.21
N LEU A 8 37.29 -3.25 17.42
CA LEU A 8 36.00 -3.87 17.10
C LEU A 8 34.90 -3.40 18.06
N GLU A 9 35.15 -3.43 19.38
CA GLU A 9 34.21 -2.94 20.39
C GLU A 9 33.88 -1.45 20.18
N ALA A 10 34.88 -0.62 19.89
CA ALA A 10 34.68 0.80 19.58
C ALA A 10 33.81 1.01 18.32
N ALA A 11 33.96 0.14 17.31
CA ALA A 11 33.15 0.19 16.10
C ALA A 11 31.68 -0.20 16.36
N PHE A 12 31.44 -1.20 17.20
CA PHE A 12 30.09 -1.58 17.64
C PHE A 12 29.40 -0.49 18.48
N GLU A 13 30.12 0.17 19.39
CA GLU A 13 29.57 1.31 20.16
C GLU A 13 29.15 2.47 19.24
N LYS A 14 29.95 2.74 18.21
CA LYS A 14 29.63 3.73 17.18
C LYS A 14 28.40 3.32 16.36
N LEU A 15 28.31 2.05 15.95
CA LEU A 15 27.15 1.51 15.25
C LEU A 15 25.87 1.66 16.11
N ASN A 16 25.92 1.22 17.37
CA ASN A 16 24.82 1.33 18.32
C ASN A 16 24.35 2.78 18.49
N THR A 17 25.30 3.72 18.60
CA THR A 17 25.01 5.15 18.66
C THR A 17 24.29 5.64 17.39
N HIS A 18 24.72 5.20 16.21
CA HIS A 18 24.06 5.58 14.96
C HIS A 18 22.66 4.95 14.81
N ILE A 19 22.47 3.71 15.24
CA ILE A 19 21.15 3.04 15.24
C ILE A 19 20.17 3.75 16.17
N LYS A 20 20.57 4.03 17.42
CA LYS A 20 19.73 4.74 18.41
C LYS A 20 19.27 6.11 17.93
N ASN A 21 20.13 6.80 17.17
CA ASN A 21 19.83 8.11 16.61
C ASN A 21 19.20 8.05 15.20
N GLN A 22 18.83 6.87 14.71
CA GLN A 22 18.25 6.64 13.38
C GLN A 22 19.10 7.22 12.22
N HIS A 23 20.41 7.32 12.43
CA HIS A 23 21.36 7.81 11.43
C HIS A 23 21.76 6.69 10.46
N HIS A 24 20.81 6.15 9.70
CA HIS A 24 20.99 4.93 8.89
C HIS A 24 22.17 4.98 7.91
N LYS A 25 22.44 6.12 7.25
CA LYS A 25 23.62 6.29 6.38
C LYS A 25 24.95 6.20 7.14
N LYS A 26 24.99 6.66 8.39
CA LYS A 26 26.19 6.54 9.23
C LYS A 26 26.31 5.12 9.82
N ALA A 27 25.19 4.49 10.14
CA ALA A 27 25.14 3.10 10.56
C ALA A 27 25.72 2.16 9.48
N LEU A 28 25.37 2.36 8.20
CA LEU A 28 25.98 1.61 7.09
C LEU A 28 27.51 1.69 7.07
N LYS A 29 28.07 2.89 7.26
CA LYS A 29 29.53 3.09 7.31
C LYS A 29 30.15 2.37 8.52
N ALA A 30 29.50 2.41 9.67
CA ALA A 30 29.97 1.70 10.86
C ALA A 30 29.90 0.17 10.68
N CYS A 31 28.87 -0.36 10.02
CA CYS A 31 28.81 -1.76 9.62
C CYS A 31 29.98 -2.14 8.68
N ASP A 32 30.31 -1.28 7.70
CA ASP A 32 31.46 -1.52 6.81
C ASP A 32 32.79 -1.53 7.56
N GLU A 33 32.96 -0.67 8.56
CA GLU A 33 34.14 -0.65 9.45
C GLU A 33 34.25 -1.95 10.25
N ILE A 34 33.15 -2.46 10.81
CA ILE A 34 33.11 -3.74 11.53
C ILE A 34 33.44 -4.91 10.59
N LEU A 35 32.81 -4.95 9.41
CA LEU A 35 32.98 -6.05 8.46
C LEU A 35 34.36 -6.05 7.80
N ALA A 36 35.09 -4.92 7.80
CA ALA A 36 36.50 -4.90 7.42
C ALA A 36 37.39 -5.63 8.45
N LEU A 37 37.02 -5.62 9.73
CA LEU A 37 37.72 -6.31 10.81
C LEU A 37 37.24 -7.76 10.98
N ALA A 38 35.94 -8.00 10.80
CA ALA A 38 35.27 -9.29 10.95
C ALA A 38 34.28 -9.54 9.79
N PRO A 39 34.73 -10.03 8.62
CA PRO A 39 33.92 -10.12 7.41
C PRO A 39 32.66 -11.01 7.47
N GLY A 40 32.60 -11.91 8.45
CA GLY A 40 31.48 -12.83 8.66
C GLY A 40 30.65 -12.51 9.90
N ASP A 41 30.85 -11.34 10.52
CA ASP A 41 30.10 -10.95 11.71
C ASP A 41 28.60 -10.80 11.38
N GLU A 42 27.79 -11.64 12.02
CA GLU A 42 26.37 -11.77 11.68
C GLU A 42 25.56 -10.57 12.15
N ASP A 43 25.88 -10.01 13.31
CA ASP A 43 25.19 -8.85 13.87
C ASP A 43 25.42 -7.61 13.00
N ALA A 44 26.66 -7.35 12.59
CA ALA A 44 26.98 -6.27 11.68
C ALA A 44 26.27 -6.41 10.32
N LEU A 45 26.16 -7.63 9.79
CA LEU A 45 25.40 -7.90 8.55
C LEU A 45 23.90 -7.68 8.73
N ARG A 46 23.31 -8.12 9.86
CA ARG A 46 21.90 -7.88 10.21
C ARG A 46 21.59 -6.39 10.32
N CYS A 47 22.40 -5.64 11.08
CA CYS A 47 22.28 -4.19 11.18
C CYS A 47 22.40 -3.51 9.81
N LYS A 48 23.30 -4.00 8.95
CA LYS A 48 23.49 -3.47 7.59
C LYS A 48 22.26 -3.70 6.70
N VAL A 49 21.62 -4.87 6.78
CA VAL A 49 20.35 -5.15 6.10
C VAL A 49 19.27 -4.16 6.54
N VAL A 50 19.08 -3.99 7.84
CA VAL A 50 18.08 -3.07 8.39
C VAL A 50 18.35 -1.64 7.94
N ALA A 51 19.60 -1.18 8.01
CA ALA A 51 19.96 0.17 7.57
C ALA A 51 19.68 0.41 6.08
N HIS A 52 19.95 -0.58 5.20
CA HIS A 52 19.55 -0.51 3.79
C HIS A 52 18.03 -0.44 3.63
N MET A 53 17.26 -1.26 4.35
CA MET A 53 15.79 -1.23 4.30
C MET A 53 15.21 0.12 4.72
N GLN A 54 15.74 0.72 5.80
CA GLN A 54 15.32 2.05 6.28
C GLN A 54 15.64 3.17 5.28
N LEU A 55 16.70 2.99 4.49
CA LEU A 55 17.04 3.90 3.38
C LEU A 55 16.26 3.60 2.09
N SER A 56 15.31 2.67 2.12
CA SER A 56 14.60 2.15 0.95
C SER A 56 15.51 1.53 -0.12
N GLU A 57 16.69 1.05 0.26
CA GLU A 57 17.67 0.38 -0.58
C GLU A 57 17.46 -1.15 -0.56
N PHE A 58 16.34 -1.62 -1.12
CA PHE A 58 15.92 -3.02 -1.00
C PHE A 58 16.78 -4.01 -1.81
N GLN A 59 17.36 -3.59 -2.94
CA GLN A 59 18.25 -4.46 -3.74
C GLN A 59 19.54 -4.82 -2.97
N PRO A 60 20.31 -3.84 -2.41
CA PRO A 60 21.43 -4.14 -1.53
C PRO A 60 21.07 -5.03 -0.33
N ALA A 61 19.97 -4.74 0.35
CA ALA A 61 19.49 -5.56 1.48
C ALA A 61 19.25 -7.01 1.07
N LEU A 62 18.52 -7.22 -0.04
CA LEU A 62 18.23 -8.55 -0.56
C LEU A 62 19.51 -9.31 -1.00
N ALA A 63 20.51 -8.59 -1.52
CA ALA A 63 21.78 -9.20 -1.90
C ALA A 63 22.56 -9.76 -0.69
N LEU A 64 22.46 -9.10 0.47
CA LEU A 64 23.04 -9.59 1.72
C LEU A 64 22.26 -10.79 2.26
N LEU A 65 20.93 -10.72 2.26
CA LEU A 65 20.04 -11.80 2.75
C LEU A 65 20.13 -13.11 1.95
N ASN A 66 20.71 -13.08 0.76
CA ASN A 66 20.92 -14.26 -0.08
C ASN A 66 22.31 -14.90 0.07
N LYS A 67 23.19 -14.34 0.91
CA LYS A 67 24.56 -14.82 1.10
C LYS A 67 24.76 -15.35 2.53
N PRO A 68 25.58 -16.40 2.73
CA PRO A 68 26.02 -16.79 4.08
C PRO A 68 26.71 -15.62 4.80
N PRO A 69 26.55 -15.50 6.13
CA PRO A 69 25.78 -16.37 7.03
C PRO A 69 24.25 -16.16 6.98
N LEU A 70 23.74 -15.09 6.36
CA LEU A 70 22.33 -14.68 6.44
C LEU A 70 21.34 -15.51 5.59
N ALA A 71 21.80 -16.45 4.77
CA ALA A 71 20.98 -17.18 3.80
C ALA A 71 19.93 -18.15 4.42
N GLY A 72 19.71 -18.11 5.73
CA GLY A 72 18.75 -18.94 6.46
C GLY A 72 17.31 -18.41 6.45
N GLN A 73 16.44 -19.04 7.24
CA GLN A 73 15.03 -18.65 7.39
C GLN A 73 14.78 -17.61 8.49
N GLU A 74 15.76 -17.32 9.35
CA GLU A 74 15.60 -16.39 10.47
C GLU A 74 15.22 -14.98 10.01
N LEU A 75 15.77 -14.53 8.87
CA LEU A 75 15.49 -13.23 8.25
C LEU A 75 14.51 -13.33 7.07
N ALA A 76 13.63 -14.33 7.10
CA ALA A 76 12.66 -14.54 6.03
C ALA A 76 11.65 -13.39 5.91
N PHE A 77 11.34 -12.69 7.01
CA PHE A 77 10.49 -11.50 6.99
C PHE A 77 11.15 -10.38 6.19
N GLU A 78 12.39 -10.01 6.51
CA GLU A 78 13.17 -8.99 5.82
C GLU A 78 13.33 -9.34 4.34
N LYS A 79 13.60 -10.63 4.04
CA LYS A 79 13.70 -11.12 2.67
C LYS A 79 12.39 -10.98 1.91
N ALA A 80 11.29 -11.46 2.47
CA ALA A 80 9.96 -11.33 1.87
C ALA A 80 9.58 -9.86 1.68
N TYR A 81 9.88 -8.99 2.64
CA TYR A 81 9.62 -7.56 2.56
C TYR A 81 10.46 -6.87 1.47
N CYS A 82 11.75 -7.19 1.35
CA CYS A 82 12.58 -6.67 0.27
C CYS A 82 12.05 -7.12 -1.10
N LEU A 83 11.70 -8.39 -1.25
CA LEU A 83 11.10 -8.92 -2.49
C LEU A 83 9.77 -8.22 -2.81
N TYR A 84 8.93 -7.98 -1.81
CA TYR A 84 7.68 -7.24 -1.92
C TYR A 84 7.91 -5.82 -2.45
N ARG A 85 8.82 -5.06 -1.82
CA ARG A 85 9.14 -3.68 -2.21
C ARG A 85 9.78 -3.59 -3.60
N LEU A 86 10.39 -4.67 -4.08
CA LEU A 86 10.93 -4.80 -5.43
C LEU A 86 9.92 -5.30 -6.47
N GLY A 87 8.66 -5.51 -6.08
CA GLY A 87 7.60 -6.00 -6.96
C GLY A 87 7.71 -7.49 -7.31
N ARG A 88 8.63 -8.23 -6.68
CA ARG A 88 8.85 -9.68 -6.88
C ARG A 88 7.86 -10.47 -6.04
N LEU A 89 6.59 -10.31 -6.36
CA LEU A 89 5.47 -10.75 -5.53
C LEU A 89 5.52 -12.26 -5.26
N ASP A 90 5.67 -13.10 -6.28
CA ASP A 90 5.61 -14.57 -6.09
C ASP A 90 6.74 -15.08 -5.21
N GLU A 91 7.95 -14.53 -5.37
CA GLU A 91 9.10 -14.86 -4.53
C GLU A 91 8.89 -14.38 -3.09
N ALA A 92 8.31 -13.19 -2.88
CA ALA A 92 7.96 -12.70 -1.55
C ALA A 92 6.94 -13.63 -0.86
N SER A 93 5.93 -14.10 -1.61
CA SER A 93 4.96 -15.07 -1.11
C SER A 93 5.63 -16.37 -0.70
N SER A 94 6.50 -16.90 -1.55
CA SER A 94 7.19 -18.17 -1.28
C SER A 94 8.08 -18.06 -0.04
N ALA A 95 8.78 -16.93 0.14
CA ALA A 95 9.61 -16.69 1.31
C ALA A 95 8.77 -16.60 2.61
N ALA A 96 7.66 -15.87 2.58
CA ALA A 96 6.77 -15.73 3.73
C ALA A 96 6.11 -17.07 4.11
N SER A 97 5.56 -17.81 3.13
CA SER A 97 4.92 -19.11 3.37
C SER A 97 5.91 -20.15 3.89
N ALA A 98 7.15 -20.16 3.39
CA ALA A 98 8.17 -21.08 3.88
C ALA A 98 8.49 -20.86 5.37
N ARG A 99 8.58 -19.60 5.83
CA ARG A 99 8.82 -19.31 7.24
C ARG A 99 7.60 -19.59 8.12
N LEU A 100 6.39 -19.29 7.64
CA LEU A 100 5.14 -19.60 8.36
C LEU A 100 4.94 -21.10 8.60
N ALA A 101 5.52 -21.95 7.76
CA ALA A 101 5.47 -23.40 7.92
C ALA A 101 6.50 -23.96 8.92
N ALA A 102 7.41 -23.11 9.43
CA ALA A 102 8.46 -23.53 10.34
C ALA A 102 7.91 -23.68 11.78
N PRO A 103 8.23 -24.78 12.49
CA PRO A 103 7.62 -25.09 13.79
C PRO A 103 8.13 -24.22 14.94
N ASP A 104 9.26 -23.53 14.75
CA ASP A 104 9.96 -22.68 15.71
C ASP A 104 9.57 -21.20 15.59
N LEU A 105 8.52 -20.88 14.83
CA LEU A 105 8.12 -19.49 14.60
C LEU A 105 7.34 -18.95 15.80
N GLU A 106 7.92 -17.97 16.48
CA GLU A 106 7.28 -17.27 17.58
C GLU A 106 5.99 -16.55 17.16
N PRO A 107 4.97 -16.47 18.03
CA PRO A 107 3.65 -15.89 17.68
C PRO A 107 3.72 -14.46 17.14
N GLU A 108 4.58 -13.60 17.69
CA GLU A 108 4.74 -12.22 17.24
C GLU A 108 5.30 -12.16 15.81
N ALA A 109 6.32 -12.97 15.53
CA ALA A 109 6.92 -13.07 14.19
C ALA A 109 5.93 -13.68 13.19
N ALA A 110 5.13 -14.66 13.61
CA ALA A 110 4.04 -15.21 12.79
C ALA A 110 2.99 -14.14 12.47
N SER A 111 2.58 -13.32 13.43
CA SER A 111 1.64 -12.22 13.20
C SER A 111 2.15 -11.24 12.15
N SER A 112 3.41 -10.79 12.26
CA SER A 112 4.02 -9.89 11.26
C SER A 112 4.12 -10.53 9.87
N LEU A 113 4.48 -11.82 9.78
CA LEU A 113 4.53 -12.54 8.51
C LEU A 113 3.15 -12.75 7.89
N LEU A 114 2.13 -13.06 8.68
CA LEU A 114 0.75 -13.18 8.22
C LEU A 114 0.22 -11.84 7.71
N GLN A 115 0.58 -10.72 8.36
CA GLN A 115 0.21 -9.39 7.85
C GLN A 115 0.83 -9.13 6.47
N LEU A 116 2.11 -9.43 6.30
CA LEU A 116 2.79 -9.31 5.01
C LEU A 116 2.17 -10.27 3.97
N ALA A 117 1.85 -11.50 4.35
CA ALA A 117 1.20 -12.47 3.48
C ALA A 117 -0.19 -11.98 2.99
N ALA A 118 -1.00 -11.41 3.90
CA ALA A 118 -2.29 -10.83 3.53
C ALA A 118 -2.15 -9.65 2.55
N GLN A 119 -1.17 -8.77 2.77
CA GLN A 119 -0.87 -7.65 1.85
C GLN A 119 -0.41 -8.13 0.48
N LEU A 120 0.40 -9.20 0.46
CA LEU A 120 0.86 -9.85 -0.76
C LEU A 120 -0.30 -10.47 -1.55
N ASP A 121 -1.23 -11.13 -0.86
CA ASP A 121 -2.44 -11.70 -1.46
C ASP A 121 -3.39 -10.62 -1.99
N TYR A 122 -3.56 -9.53 -1.22
CA TYR A 122 -4.31 -8.36 -1.66
C TYR A 122 -3.75 -7.81 -2.98
N ARG A 123 -2.43 -7.58 -3.05
CA ARG A 123 -1.77 -7.09 -4.27
C ARG A 123 -1.90 -8.04 -5.46
N ARG A 124 -1.92 -9.35 -5.24
CA ARG A 124 -2.13 -10.34 -6.31
C ARG A 124 -3.60 -10.51 -6.71
N GLY A 125 -4.53 -9.83 -6.05
CA GLY A 125 -5.96 -10.01 -6.26
C GLY A 125 -6.50 -11.34 -5.70
N ARG A 126 -5.76 -12.03 -4.83
CA ARG A 126 -6.21 -13.25 -4.13
C ARG A 126 -7.07 -12.88 -2.93
N THR A 127 -8.22 -12.26 -3.19
CA THR A 127 -9.07 -11.63 -2.17
C THR A 127 -9.56 -12.62 -1.10
N ARG A 128 -9.93 -13.84 -1.49
CA ARG A 128 -10.33 -14.90 -0.54
C ARG A 128 -9.21 -15.28 0.43
N ASP A 129 -8.00 -15.50 -0.07
CA ASP A 129 -6.84 -15.87 0.74
C ASP A 129 -6.44 -14.71 1.68
N CYS A 130 -6.50 -13.48 1.16
CA CYS A 130 -6.29 -12.26 1.91
C CYS A 130 -7.26 -12.14 3.11
N ILE A 131 -8.57 -12.30 2.87
CA ILE A 131 -9.61 -12.25 3.91
C ILE A 131 -9.38 -13.34 4.96
N ASN A 132 -9.12 -14.59 4.54
CA ASN A 132 -8.86 -15.70 5.47
C ASN A 132 -7.65 -15.41 6.37
N THR A 133 -6.59 -14.83 5.80
CA THR A 133 -5.38 -14.46 6.54
C THR A 133 -5.65 -13.33 7.53
N TYR A 134 -6.42 -12.32 7.14
CA TYR A 134 -6.84 -11.26 8.06
C TYR A 134 -7.75 -11.75 9.18
N GLN A 135 -8.69 -12.65 8.89
CA GLN A 135 -9.52 -13.28 9.91
C GLN A 135 -8.66 -14.06 10.91
N THR A 136 -7.64 -14.79 10.43
CA THR A 136 -6.66 -15.48 11.26
C THR A 136 -5.94 -14.50 12.19
N LEU A 137 -5.46 -13.37 11.67
CA LEU A 137 -4.81 -12.32 12.46
C LEU A 137 -5.70 -11.73 13.56
N VAL A 138 -6.95 -11.41 13.23
CA VAL A 138 -7.90 -10.82 14.19
C VAL A 138 -8.32 -11.85 15.24
N GLN A 139 -8.64 -13.08 14.83
CA GLN A 139 -9.22 -14.09 15.72
C GLN A 139 -8.18 -14.82 16.57
N GLN A 140 -7.06 -15.23 15.96
CA GLN A 140 -6.04 -16.06 16.62
C GLN A 140 -4.95 -15.20 17.25
N TYR A 141 -4.43 -14.21 16.52
CA TYR A 141 -3.34 -13.34 17.00
C TYR A 141 -3.80 -12.09 17.72
N LYS A 142 -5.13 -11.89 17.85
CA LYS A 142 -5.75 -10.72 18.50
C LYS A 142 -5.21 -9.38 17.98
N ALA A 143 -4.78 -9.35 16.73
CA ALA A 143 -4.27 -8.15 16.11
C ALA A 143 -5.43 -7.17 15.90
N GLY A 144 -5.29 -5.95 16.44
CA GLY A 144 -6.42 -5.04 16.63
C GLY A 144 -6.15 -3.59 16.27
N SER A 145 -5.03 -3.29 15.59
CA SER A 145 -4.71 -1.93 15.18
C SER A 145 -5.75 -1.39 14.17
N LEU A 146 -5.97 -0.08 14.17
CA LEU A 146 -6.92 0.54 13.25
C LEU A 146 -6.49 0.36 11.79
N GLU A 147 -5.18 0.39 11.53
CA GLU A 147 -4.60 0.18 10.21
C GLU A 147 -4.91 -1.24 9.71
N LEU A 148 -4.70 -2.25 10.55
CA LEU A 148 -5.03 -3.62 10.19
C LEU A 148 -6.51 -3.76 9.87
N LYS A 149 -7.39 -3.25 10.75
CA LYS A 149 -8.85 -3.34 10.54
C LYS A 149 -9.27 -2.62 9.26
N THR A 150 -8.69 -1.47 8.97
CA THR A 150 -8.92 -0.72 7.72
C THR A 150 -8.50 -1.54 6.49
N ASN A 151 -7.38 -2.26 6.57
CA ASN A 151 -6.99 -3.20 5.51
C ASN A 151 -7.99 -4.34 5.32
N VAL A 152 -8.59 -4.85 6.40
CA VAL A 152 -9.66 -5.86 6.31
C VAL A 152 -10.89 -5.29 5.59
N LEU A 153 -11.29 -4.05 5.90
CA LEU A 153 -12.39 -3.39 5.19
C LEU A 153 -12.10 -3.30 3.69
N ALA A 154 -10.88 -2.87 3.32
CA ALA A 154 -10.46 -2.78 1.92
C ALA A 154 -10.47 -4.15 1.22
N ALA A 155 -10.05 -5.22 1.90
CA ALA A 155 -10.06 -6.57 1.37
C ALA A 155 -11.49 -7.07 1.08
N TYR A 156 -12.46 -6.75 1.95
CA TYR A 156 -13.86 -7.10 1.74
C TYR A 156 -14.49 -6.34 0.56
N VAL A 157 -14.22 -5.04 0.45
CA VAL A 157 -14.66 -4.24 -0.70
C VAL A 157 -14.06 -4.82 -1.99
N ALA A 158 -12.75 -5.04 -2.04
CA ALA A 158 -12.09 -5.64 -3.20
C ALA A 158 -12.60 -7.06 -3.57
N ALA A 159 -13.19 -7.78 -2.60
CA ALA A 159 -13.80 -9.08 -2.81
C ALA A 159 -15.25 -9.02 -3.32
N GLY A 160 -15.83 -7.81 -3.50
CA GLY A 160 -17.25 -7.63 -3.84
C GLY A 160 -18.20 -7.99 -2.69
N LEU A 161 -17.70 -7.98 -1.44
CA LEU A 161 -18.47 -8.30 -0.24
C LEU A 161 -18.96 -7.02 0.48
N ALA A 162 -19.21 -5.94 -0.26
CA ALA A 162 -19.67 -4.66 0.30
C ALA A 162 -20.95 -4.78 1.14
N ALA A 163 -21.83 -5.74 0.84
CA ALA A 163 -23.03 -6.00 1.62
C ALA A 163 -22.73 -6.43 3.08
N GLU A 164 -21.58 -7.09 3.31
CA GLU A 164 -21.14 -7.53 4.65
C GLU A 164 -20.37 -6.44 5.41
N LEU A 165 -20.00 -5.35 4.73
CA LEU A 165 -19.12 -4.30 5.29
C LEU A 165 -19.68 -3.64 6.56
N PRO A 166 -20.98 -3.30 6.67
CA PRO A 166 -21.53 -2.72 7.90
C PRO A 166 -21.41 -3.64 9.12
N ASP A 167 -21.72 -4.92 8.95
CA ASP A 167 -21.62 -5.92 10.02
C ASP A 167 -20.15 -6.16 10.39
N LEU A 168 -19.26 -6.18 9.40
CA LEU A 168 -17.82 -6.29 9.62
C LEU A 168 -17.27 -5.10 10.41
N MET A 169 -17.63 -3.87 10.04
CA MET A 169 -17.24 -2.66 10.76
C MET A 169 -17.73 -2.70 12.21
N ALA A 170 -18.97 -3.12 12.44
CA ALA A 170 -19.52 -3.30 13.78
C ALA A 170 -18.75 -4.36 14.59
N ALA A 171 -18.46 -5.52 13.99
CA ALA A 171 -17.73 -6.61 14.63
C ALA A 171 -16.27 -6.23 14.97
N LEU A 172 -15.62 -5.42 14.12
CA LEU A 172 -14.26 -4.91 14.35
C LEU A 172 -14.24 -3.67 15.26
N GLY A 173 -15.40 -3.09 15.57
CA GLY A 173 -15.52 -1.85 16.33
C GLY A 173 -14.92 -0.64 15.62
N VAL A 174 -15.01 -0.60 14.28
CA VAL A 174 -14.53 0.51 13.44
C VAL A 174 -15.71 1.35 12.97
N ARG A 175 -15.54 2.67 13.01
CA ARG A 175 -16.50 3.64 12.48
C ARG A 175 -15.81 4.45 11.39
N SER A 176 -16.59 4.96 10.43
CA SER A 176 -16.07 5.84 9.38
C SER A 176 -15.35 7.07 9.96
N LYS A 177 -15.79 7.57 11.12
CA LYS A 177 -15.15 8.70 11.81
C LYS A 177 -13.81 8.39 12.51
N ASP A 178 -13.38 7.13 12.55
CA ASP A 178 -12.14 6.76 13.24
C ASP A 178 -10.89 7.03 12.38
N GLY A 179 -11.05 7.21 11.07
CA GLY A 179 -9.97 7.58 10.14
C GLY A 179 -10.49 7.78 8.72
N PHE A 180 -9.80 8.60 7.91
CA PHE A 180 -10.29 8.93 6.57
C PHE A 180 -10.21 7.73 5.61
N GLU A 181 -9.29 6.80 5.85
CA GLU A 181 -9.18 5.54 5.11
C GLU A 181 -10.35 4.60 5.44
N ALA A 182 -10.80 4.57 6.71
CA ALA A 182 -11.98 3.81 7.10
C ALA A 182 -13.26 4.39 6.47
N ALA A 183 -13.40 5.73 6.47
CA ALA A 183 -14.47 6.42 5.75
C ALA A 183 -14.43 6.15 4.24
N TYR A 184 -13.25 6.15 3.64
CA TYR A 184 -13.07 5.86 2.22
C TYR A 184 -13.51 4.43 1.86
N ASN A 185 -13.11 3.42 2.64
CA ASN A 185 -13.53 2.04 2.41
C ASN A 185 -15.04 1.86 2.60
N ALA A 186 -15.62 2.50 3.63
CA ALA A 186 -17.07 2.52 3.82
C ALA A 186 -17.79 3.15 2.63
N ALA A 187 -17.28 4.27 2.11
CA ALA A 187 -17.83 4.90 0.93
C ALA A 187 -17.73 4.03 -0.32
N CYS A 188 -16.62 3.30 -0.51
CA CYS A 188 -16.49 2.35 -1.62
C CYS A 188 -17.54 1.24 -1.53
N GLY A 189 -17.81 0.70 -0.34
CA GLY A 189 -18.91 -0.24 -0.14
C GLY A 189 -20.28 0.34 -0.50
N LEU A 190 -20.53 1.61 -0.17
CA LEU A 190 -21.76 2.32 -0.57
C LEU A 190 -21.85 2.50 -2.10
N VAL A 191 -20.72 2.73 -2.79
CA VAL A 191 -20.67 2.80 -4.25
C VAL A 191 -21.06 1.46 -4.87
N GLU A 192 -20.49 0.36 -4.39
CA GLU A 192 -20.83 -1.00 -4.86
C GLU A 192 -22.29 -1.35 -4.61
N ALA A 193 -22.85 -0.91 -3.49
CA ALA A 193 -24.28 -1.07 -3.17
C ALA A 193 -25.20 -0.12 -3.97
N GLY A 194 -24.67 0.73 -4.85
CA GLY A 194 -25.43 1.71 -5.63
C GLY A 194 -25.98 2.88 -4.82
N GLN A 195 -25.58 3.03 -3.56
CA GLN A 195 -26.04 4.10 -2.65
C GLN A 195 -25.22 5.38 -2.86
N LEU A 196 -25.28 5.92 -4.07
CA LEU A 196 -24.38 6.98 -4.55
C LEU A 196 -24.44 8.28 -3.72
N ALA A 197 -25.63 8.69 -3.27
CA ALA A 197 -25.77 9.91 -2.46
C ALA A 197 -25.11 9.77 -1.07
N ALA A 198 -25.21 8.58 -0.46
CA ALA A 198 -24.54 8.28 0.80
C ALA A 198 -23.02 8.18 0.60
N ALA A 199 -22.58 7.55 -0.50
CA ALA A 199 -21.18 7.49 -0.88
C ALA A 199 -20.56 8.88 -1.09
N GLU A 200 -21.27 9.80 -1.75
CA GLU A 200 -20.82 11.18 -1.91
C GLU A 200 -20.60 11.85 -0.55
N TYR A 201 -21.57 11.71 0.35
CA TYR A 201 -21.48 12.28 1.70
C TYR A 201 -20.25 11.76 2.43
N GLU A 202 -20.07 10.43 2.50
CA GLU A 202 -18.93 9.81 3.18
C GLU A 202 -17.59 10.21 2.54
N LEU A 203 -17.49 10.29 1.21
CA LEU A 203 -16.26 10.72 0.52
C LEU A 203 -15.88 12.17 0.84
N ARG A 204 -16.86 13.08 0.91
CA ARG A 204 -16.60 14.46 1.30
C ARG A 204 -16.13 14.56 2.75
N GLN A 205 -16.70 13.76 3.64
CA GLN A 205 -16.26 13.68 5.03
C GLN A 205 -14.85 13.08 5.14
N ALA A 206 -14.55 12.03 4.39
CA ALA A 206 -13.22 11.43 4.29
C ALA A 206 -12.18 12.44 3.79
N LEU A 207 -12.47 13.17 2.71
CA LEU A 207 -11.58 14.21 2.19
C LEU A 207 -11.32 15.33 3.19
N LYS A 208 -12.36 15.78 3.90
CA LYS A 208 -12.21 16.81 4.94
C LYS A 208 -11.30 16.32 6.06
N MET A 209 -11.58 15.13 6.59
CA MET A 209 -10.81 14.52 7.67
C MET A 209 -9.37 14.26 7.24
N GLY A 210 -9.17 13.71 6.04
CA GLY A 210 -7.85 13.45 5.48
C GLY A 210 -7.02 14.71 5.36
N ARG A 211 -7.59 15.83 4.88
CA ARG A 211 -6.87 17.11 4.87
C ARG A 211 -6.46 17.56 6.27
N GLU A 212 -7.39 17.52 7.23
CA GLU A 212 -7.11 17.90 8.62
C GLU A 212 -6.00 17.03 9.24
N THR A 213 -6.05 15.71 9.03
CA THR A 213 -5.05 14.75 9.52
C THR A 213 -3.68 15.00 8.88
N LEU A 214 -3.62 15.08 7.55
CA LEU A 214 -2.35 15.16 6.82
C LEU A 214 -1.66 16.51 7.02
N PHE A 215 -2.41 17.62 7.10
CA PHE A 215 -1.82 18.90 7.52
C PHE A 215 -1.34 18.87 8.96
N GLY A 216 -2.02 18.14 9.85
CA GLY A 216 -1.56 17.90 11.22
C GLY A 216 -0.27 17.06 11.30
N GLU A 217 0.06 16.33 10.24
CA GLU A 217 1.32 15.59 10.04
C GLU A 217 2.41 16.45 9.35
N ASP A 218 2.20 17.77 9.21
CA ASP A 218 3.11 18.74 8.58
C ASP A 218 3.40 18.48 7.08
N LEU A 219 2.50 17.76 6.38
CA LEU A 219 2.60 17.60 4.92
C LEU A 219 2.29 18.91 4.20
N ALA A 220 3.03 19.19 3.13
CA ALA A 220 2.75 20.32 2.25
C ALA A 220 1.43 20.11 1.48
N GLU A 221 0.78 21.20 1.05
CA GLU A 221 -0.50 21.14 0.33
C GLU A 221 -0.46 20.23 -0.90
N GLU A 222 0.66 20.23 -1.65
CA GLU A 222 0.85 19.36 -2.81
C GLU A 222 0.92 17.87 -2.42
N GLU A 223 1.56 17.54 -1.29
CA GLU A 223 1.64 16.17 -0.76
C GLU A 223 0.28 15.70 -0.23
N VAL A 224 -0.47 16.59 0.45
CA VAL A 224 -1.84 16.30 0.90
C VAL A 224 -2.76 15.99 -0.28
N GLU A 225 -2.69 16.78 -1.35
CA GLU A 225 -3.53 16.57 -2.54
C GLU A 225 -3.13 15.30 -3.31
N ASP A 226 -1.85 14.92 -3.31
CA ASP A 226 -1.38 13.66 -3.88
C ASP A 226 -1.90 12.44 -3.09
N GLU A 227 -1.75 12.46 -1.76
CA GLU A 227 -2.24 11.39 -0.88
C GLU A 227 -3.76 11.20 -1.00
N LEU A 228 -4.53 12.29 -1.10
CA LEU A 228 -5.99 12.27 -1.21
C LEU A 228 -6.52 12.11 -2.65
N ALA A 229 -5.64 11.95 -3.63
CA ALA A 229 -6.02 11.91 -5.05
C ALA A 229 -7.08 10.82 -5.38
N PRO A 230 -7.03 9.57 -4.89
CA PRO A 230 -8.09 8.61 -5.21
C PRO A 230 -9.36 8.76 -4.41
N LEU A 231 -9.35 9.37 -3.22
CA LEU A 231 -10.59 9.81 -2.58
C LEU A 231 -11.30 10.83 -3.48
N SER A 232 -10.53 11.77 -4.03
CA SER A 232 -11.02 12.77 -4.99
C SER A 232 -11.50 12.12 -6.30
N GLY A 233 -10.74 11.17 -6.85
CA GLY A 233 -11.11 10.43 -8.07
C GLY A 233 -12.38 9.60 -7.90
N GLN A 234 -12.58 8.99 -6.72
CA GLN A 234 -13.78 8.23 -6.40
C GLN A 234 -14.99 9.17 -6.20
N LEU A 235 -14.80 10.33 -5.57
CA LEU A 235 -15.82 11.36 -5.46
C LEU A 235 -16.25 11.84 -6.85
N ALA A 236 -15.30 12.13 -7.73
CA ALA A 236 -15.59 12.51 -9.11
C ALA A 236 -16.42 11.44 -9.84
N HIS A 237 -16.09 10.16 -9.64
CA HIS A 237 -16.85 9.06 -10.25
C HIS A 237 -18.29 9.02 -9.74
N VAL A 238 -18.48 9.18 -8.43
CA VAL A 238 -19.81 9.24 -7.82
C VAL A 238 -20.60 10.44 -8.35
N LEU A 239 -19.98 11.62 -8.48
CA LEU A 239 -20.62 12.81 -9.04
C LEU A 239 -21.05 12.60 -10.49
N GLY A 240 -20.21 11.99 -11.33
CA GLY A 240 -20.54 11.64 -12.71
C GLY A 240 -21.76 10.71 -12.78
N ARG A 241 -21.76 9.66 -11.95
CA ARG A 241 -22.89 8.71 -11.81
C ARG A 241 -24.18 9.35 -11.28
N LEU A 242 -24.08 10.46 -10.54
CA LEU A 242 -25.22 11.27 -10.09
C LEU A 242 -25.66 12.32 -11.13
N GLY A 243 -25.08 12.33 -12.34
CA GLY A 243 -25.40 13.28 -13.40
C GLY A 243 -24.73 14.65 -13.24
N ARG A 244 -23.81 14.81 -12.28
CA ARG A 244 -23.07 16.06 -12.00
C ARG A 244 -21.73 16.07 -12.73
N ALA A 245 -21.77 15.83 -14.04
CA ALA A 245 -20.58 15.67 -14.88
C ALA A 245 -19.65 16.89 -14.87
N GLY A 246 -20.19 18.11 -14.73
CA GLY A 246 -19.38 19.33 -14.64
C GLY A 246 -18.41 19.29 -13.45
N GLU A 247 -18.94 19.04 -12.25
CA GLU A 247 -18.14 18.94 -11.02
C GLU A 247 -17.18 17.75 -11.03
N ALA A 248 -17.62 16.61 -11.58
CA ALA A 248 -16.74 15.44 -11.75
C ALA A 248 -15.52 15.78 -12.62
N ASN A 249 -15.73 16.49 -13.74
CA ASN A 249 -14.67 16.84 -14.67
C ASN A 249 -13.68 17.86 -14.10
N GLU A 250 -14.12 18.80 -13.25
CA GLU A 250 -13.19 19.72 -12.57
C GLU A 250 -12.19 18.95 -11.69
N ILE A 251 -12.67 17.94 -10.95
CA ILE A 251 -11.83 17.09 -10.11
C ILE A 251 -10.89 16.23 -10.97
N TYR A 252 -11.40 15.61 -12.04
CA TYR A 252 -10.54 14.82 -12.94
C TYR A 252 -9.47 15.67 -13.63
N ASP A 253 -9.82 16.87 -14.11
CA ASP A 253 -8.84 17.75 -14.75
C ASP A 253 -7.78 18.22 -13.74
N LYS A 254 -8.13 18.40 -12.45
CA LYS A 254 -7.14 18.64 -11.38
C LYS A 254 -6.18 17.46 -11.22
N ILE A 255 -6.68 16.22 -11.17
CA ILE A 255 -5.83 15.00 -11.05
C ILE A 255 -4.94 14.81 -12.29
N ILE A 256 -5.45 15.13 -13.47
CA ILE A 256 -4.77 14.87 -14.75
C ILE A 256 -3.78 15.97 -15.13
N ARG A 257 -4.18 17.23 -14.93
CA ARG A 257 -3.51 18.44 -15.45
C ARG A 257 -3.09 19.42 -14.37
N GLY A 258 -3.26 19.07 -13.09
CA GLY A 258 -2.82 19.87 -11.97
C GLY A 258 -1.34 20.26 -12.07
N SER A 259 -0.99 21.38 -11.42
CA SER A 259 0.39 21.87 -11.38
C SER A 259 1.35 20.89 -10.70
N ALA A 260 0.87 20.20 -9.67
CA ALA A 260 1.55 19.09 -9.03
C ALA A 260 1.03 17.76 -9.61
N PRO A 261 1.90 16.90 -10.17
CA PRO A 261 1.48 15.61 -10.72
C PRO A 261 1.16 14.63 -9.58
N VAL A 262 0.01 13.96 -9.68
CA VAL A 262 -0.31 12.82 -8.81
C VAL A 262 0.70 11.69 -9.06
N SER A 263 1.30 11.16 -7.99
CA SER A 263 2.35 10.15 -8.05
C SER A 263 1.82 8.77 -8.46
N ASP A 264 0.58 8.44 -8.07
CA ASP A 264 -0.06 7.18 -8.44
C ASP A 264 -0.61 7.21 -9.87
N GLU A 265 0.12 6.58 -10.78
CA GLU A 265 -0.28 6.47 -12.19
C GLU A 265 -1.62 5.73 -12.38
N THR A 266 -1.98 4.84 -11.46
CA THR A 266 -3.26 4.11 -11.51
C THR A 266 -4.42 5.06 -11.29
N VAL A 267 -4.30 5.95 -10.30
CA VAL A 267 -5.30 7.00 -10.02
C VAL A 267 -5.45 7.92 -11.22
N ARG A 268 -4.33 8.33 -11.83
CA ARG A 268 -4.34 9.17 -13.03
C ARG A 268 -4.99 8.49 -14.23
N ALA A 269 -4.71 7.21 -14.46
CA ALA A 269 -5.30 6.46 -15.57
C ALA A 269 -6.81 6.29 -15.39
N LEU A 270 -7.26 5.98 -14.17
CA LEU A 270 -8.68 5.85 -13.84
C LEU A 270 -9.41 7.19 -13.97
N ALA A 271 -8.81 8.29 -13.48
CA ALA A 271 -9.34 9.63 -13.68
C ALA A 271 -9.49 9.97 -15.18
N HIS A 272 -8.49 9.65 -15.99
CA HIS A 272 -8.57 9.81 -17.44
C HIS A 272 -9.72 9.03 -18.07
N ASN A 273 -9.86 7.75 -17.72
CA ASN A 273 -10.90 6.89 -18.28
C ASN A 273 -12.30 7.38 -17.91
N ASN A 274 -12.50 7.69 -16.64
CA ASN A 274 -13.81 8.13 -16.14
C ASN A 274 -14.20 9.50 -16.69
N ALA A 275 -13.24 10.42 -16.82
CA ALA A 275 -13.49 11.72 -17.44
C ALA A 275 -13.93 11.61 -18.93
N ILE A 276 -13.46 10.59 -19.65
CA ILE A 276 -13.95 10.30 -21.01
C ILE A 276 -15.39 9.77 -20.96
N ALA A 277 -15.66 8.84 -20.05
CA ALA A 277 -16.97 8.21 -19.90
C ALA A 277 -18.06 9.23 -19.50
N ASP A 278 -17.75 10.14 -18.56
CA ASP A 278 -18.69 11.15 -18.06
C ASP A 278 -18.88 12.35 -19.00
N ALA A 279 -17.99 12.50 -19.98
CA ALA A 279 -18.05 13.55 -20.98
C ALA A 279 -17.75 13.01 -22.39
N PRO A 280 -18.67 12.24 -23.01
CA PRO A 280 -18.43 11.61 -24.31
C PRO A 280 -18.14 12.60 -25.45
N HIS A 281 -18.55 13.88 -25.32
CA HIS A 281 -18.15 14.93 -26.25
C HIS A 281 -16.63 15.16 -26.31
N ARG A 282 -15.88 14.75 -25.27
CA ARG A 282 -14.40 14.67 -25.30
C ARG A 282 -13.88 13.61 -26.28
N LEU A 283 -14.73 12.71 -26.78
CA LEU A 283 -14.42 11.77 -27.87
C LEU A 283 -14.59 12.39 -29.26
N GLU A 284 -15.22 13.57 -29.38
CA GLU A 284 -15.39 14.20 -30.68
C GLU A 284 -14.01 14.55 -31.26
N PRO A 285 -13.77 14.25 -32.55
CA PRO A 285 -12.45 14.41 -33.16
C PRO A 285 -12.05 15.88 -33.28
N GLY A 286 -11.32 16.37 -32.27
CA GLY A 286 -10.63 17.66 -32.25
C GLY A 286 -9.12 17.50 -31.96
N PRO A 287 -8.26 18.46 -32.33
CA PRO A 287 -6.81 18.39 -32.10
C PRO A 287 -6.44 18.21 -30.62
N GLN A 288 -7.20 18.83 -29.72
CA GLN A 288 -7.01 18.71 -28.26
C GLN A 288 -7.49 17.35 -27.73
N ASN A 289 -8.61 16.84 -28.26
CA ASN A 289 -9.23 15.57 -27.85
C ASN A 289 -8.41 14.34 -28.27
N ARG A 290 -7.81 14.34 -29.48
CA ARG A 290 -6.96 13.21 -29.93
C ARG A 290 -5.75 12.96 -29.03
N LYS A 291 -5.07 14.03 -28.59
CA LYS A 291 -3.93 13.92 -27.68
C LYS A 291 -4.37 13.36 -26.32
N TYR A 292 -5.54 13.77 -25.85
CA TYR A 292 -6.10 13.30 -24.59
C TYR A 292 -6.44 11.80 -24.63
N ILE A 293 -7.16 11.36 -25.67
CA ILE A 293 -7.52 9.94 -25.87
C ILE A 293 -6.27 9.07 -25.98
N ALA A 294 -5.31 9.44 -26.84
CA ALA A 294 -4.06 8.70 -27.00
C ALA A 294 -3.28 8.57 -25.68
N SER A 295 -3.32 9.62 -24.84
CA SER A 295 -2.68 9.61 -23.53
C SER A 295 -3.40 8.69 -22.53
N ALA A 296 -4.74 8.68 -22.54
CA ALA A 296 -5.54 7.78 -21.71
C ALA A 296 -5.32 6.30 -22.09
N THR A 297 -5.39 5.98 -23.39
CA THR A 297 -5.16 4.62 -23.90
C THR A 297 -3.77 4.11 -23.52
N LYS A 298 -2.73 4.91 -23.76
CA LYS A 298 -1.35 4.55 -23.40
C LYS A 298 -1.16 4.26 -21.91
N ARG A 299 -1.85 5.01 -21.04
CA ARG A 299 -1.78 4.78 -19.58
C ARG A 299 -2.46 3.49 -19.16
N LEU A 300 -3.63 3.20 -19.73
CA LEU A 300 -4.34 1.94 -19.47
C LEU A 300 -3.53 0.73 -19.96
N GLU A 301 -2.96 0.80 -21.16
CA GLU A 301 -2.06 -0.24 -21.69
C GLU A 301 -0.89 -0.52 -20.74
N ALA A 302 -0.23 0.53 -20.26
CA ALA A 302 0.88 0.41 -19.31
C ALA A 302 0.47 -0.21 -17.96
N LEU A 303 -0.79 -0.08 -17.53
CA LEU A 303 -1.29 -0.73 -16.32
C LEU A 303 -1.59 -2.21 -16.53
N VAL A 304 -2.13 -2.58 -17.69
CA VAL A 304 -2.42 -3.98 -18.04
C VAL A 304 -1.14 -4.79 -18.17
N GLU A 305 -0.06 -4.17 -18.67
CA GLU A 305 1.24 -4.82 -18.87
C GLU A 305 2.08 -4.95 -17.58
N ARG A 306 1.67 -4.36 -16.44
CA ARG A 306 2.45 -4.41 -15.18
C ARG A 306 2.33 -5.78 -14.46
N PRO A 307 3.44 -6.54 -14.30
CA PRO A 307 3.44 -7.74 -13.49
C PRO A 307 3.08 -7.40 -12.04
N GLY A 308 2.04 -8.03 -11.48
CA GLY A 308 1.65 -7.85 -10.08
C GLY A 308 0.92 -6.55 -9.72
N GLY A 309 0.61 -5.69 -10.70
CA GLY A 309 -0.23 -4.48 -10.53
C GLY A 309 -1.59 -4.57 -11.24
N GLY A 310 -1.69 -5.44 -12.25
CA GLY A 310 -2.93 -5.66 -12.98
C GLY A 310 -4.06 -6.26 -12.15
N GLY A 311 -3.79 -6.95 -11.04
CA GLY A 311 -4.82 -7.61 -10.23
C GLY A 311 -5.77 -6.65 -9.50
N ALA A 312 -5.24 -5.56 -8.92
CA ALA A 312 -6.03 -4.53 -8.25
C ALA A 312 -6.81 -3.66 -9.27
N ALA A 313 -6.16 -3.27 -10.37
CA ALA A 313 -6.82 -2.53 -11.45
C ALA A 313 -7.85 -3.40 -12.22
N ALA A 314 -7.61 -4.72 -12.34
CA ALA A 314 -8.56 -5.66 -12.94
C ALA A 314 -9.70 -6.02 -11.99
N ALA A 315 -9.50 -6.06 -10.67
CA ALA A 315 -10.60 -6.20 -9.71
C ALA A 315 -11.54 -4.99 -9.75
N ALA A 316 -10.99 -3.78 -9.89
CA ALA A 316 -11.76 -2.56 -10.15
C ALA A 316 -12.51 -2.58 -11.50
N ALA A 317 -11.95 -3.24 -12.53
CA ALA A 317 -12.54 -3.34 -13.86
C ALA A 317 -13.53 -4.52 -14.03
N ALA A 318 -13.44 -5.57 -13.20
CA ALA A 318 -14.20 -6.81 -13.36
C ALA A 318 -15.52 -6.87 -12.55
N ALA A 319 -15.79 -5.92 -11.66
CA ALA A 319 -17.07 -5.82 -10.92
C ALA A 319 -18.25 -5.30 -11.77
N GLY A 320 -18.26 -5.57 -13.08
CA GLY A 320 -19.29 -5.09 -14.01
C GLY A 320 -19.64 -6.06 -15.14
N ALA A 321 -19.32 -7.34 -15.00
CA ALA A 321 -19.58 -8.35 -16.02
C ALA A 321 -20.49 -9.48 -15.51
N ASP A 322 -21.66 -9.15 -14.96
CA ASP A 322 -22.87 -9.97 -15.13
C ASP A 322 -24.12 -9.22 -14.64
N ASP A 323 -24.65 -8.30 -15.47
CA ASP A 323 -26.09 -8.23 -15.73
C ASP A 323 -26.36 -7.34 -16.95
N GLY A 324 -27.31 -7.73 -17.79
CA GLY A 324 -27.55 -7.12 -19.09
C GLY A 324 -28.05 -5.67 -19.00
N GLY A 325 -27.22 -4.72 -19.42
CA GLY A 325 -27.64 -3.33 -19.65
C GLY A 325 -26.50 -2.31 -19.52
N ALA A 326 -25.93 -1.91 -20.65
CA ALA A 326 -24.89 -0.89 -20.86
C ALA A 326 -24.69 0.19 -19.76
N SER A 327 -23.61 0.07 -18.97
CA SER A 327 -22.67 1.15 -18.56
C SER A 327 -21.69 0.62 -17.50
N GLY A 328 -20.57 0.02 -17.92
CA GLY A 328 -19.52 -0.49 -17.01
C GLY A 328 -18.37 0.50 -16.87
N VAL A 329 -18.16 1.07 -15.68
CA VAL A 329 -16.98 1.87 -15.31
C VAL A 329 -16.66 1.67 -13.82
N GLY A 330 -15.40 1.32 -13.51
CA GLY A 330 -14.94 0.70 -12.26
C GLY A 330 -14.69 1.61 -11.04
N THR A 331 -14.60 0.96 -9.87
CA THR A 331 -14.44 1.56 -8.53
C THR A 331 -12.97 1.52 -8.07
N LEU A 332 -12.45 2.58 -7.45
CA LEU A 332 -11.03 2.78 -7.07
C LEU A 332 -10.58 1.99 -5.81
N ALA A 333 -11.46 1.18 -5.21
CA ALA A 333 -11.26 0.57 -3.90
C ALA A 333 -10.00 -0.31 -3.77
N ALA A 334 -9.47 -0.81 -4.88
CA ALA A 334 -8.41 -1.82 -4.89
C ALA A 334 -6.97 -1.26 -4.82
N VAL A 335 -6.75 0.05 -4.97
CA VAL A 335 -5.41 0.56 -5.37
C VAL A 335 -4.55 1.05 -4.20
N GLN A 336 -5.12 1.64 -3.14
CA GLN A 336 -4.30 2.53 -2.30
C GLN A 336 -4.00 2.09 -0.87
N VAL A 337 -4.77 1.16 -0.30
CA VAL A 337 -4.67 0.86 1.15
C VAL A 337 -3.34 0.20 1.56
N VAL A 338 -2.49 -0.19 0.59
CA VAL A 338 -1.18 -0.84 0.85
C VAL A 338 0.03 0.10 0.66
N GLN A 339 -0.14 1.34 0.18
CA GLN A 339 1.02 2.21 -0.10
C GLN A 339 1.55 2.99 1.11
N ARG A 340 0.73 3.26 2.13
CA ARG A 340 1.16 3.93 3.39
C ARG A 340 1.88 3.02 4.41
N GLN A 341 2.23 1.79 4.03
CA GLN A 341 2.68 0.77 4.99
C GLN A 341 4.21 0.71 5.19
N ALA A 342 4.71 1.64 6.02
CA ALA A 342 5.76 1.45 7.03
C ALA A 342 5.85 2.76 7.86
N PRO A 343 5.65 2.74 9.19
CA PRO A 343 6.51 1.98 10.11
C PRO A 343 5.70 1.23 11.18
N GLY A 344 5.82 -0.10 11.24
CA GLY A 344 5.09 -0.89 12.25
C GLY A 344 5.68 -2.26 12.55
N ALA A 345 6.41 -2.86 11.62
CA ALA A 345 7.30 -3.97 11.93
C ALA A 345 8.71 -3.39 12.10
N GLN A 346 9.04 -2.96 13.32
CA GLN A 346 10.45 -2.88 13.69
C GLN A 346 10.99 -4.31 13.62
N PRO A 347 12.03 -4.61 12.81
CA PRO A 347 12.77 -5.85 13.01
C PRO A 347 13.26 -5.83 14.46
N SER A 348 13.05 -6.95 15.15
CA SER A 348 13.37 -7.14 16.56
C SER A 348 14.68 -6.43 16.92
N ASN A 349 14.65 -5.59 17.95
CA ASN A 349 15.86 -5.01 18.52
C ASN A 349 16.82 -6.16 18.88
N VAL A 350 17.86 -6.31 18.06
CA VAL A 350 19.10 -7.03 18.39
C VAL A 350 20.21 -6.01 18.30
#